data_AF-A0A3S0B5U9-F1
#
_entry.id   AF-A0A3S0B5U9-F1
#
_cell.length_a   1.000
_cell.length_b   1.000
_cell.length_c   1.000
_cell.angle_alpha   90.00
_cell.angle_beta   90.00
_cell.angle_gamma   90.00
#
_symmetry.space_group_name_H-M   'P 1'
#
loop_
_entity.id
_entity.type
_entity.pdbx_description
1 polymer ?
#
loop_
_entity_poly.entity_id
_entity_poly.type
_entity_poly.pdbx_seq_one_letter_code
_entity_poly.pdbx_strand_id
1 'polypeptide(L)'
;MSNKSNKPQYPLMPKATAVWLVENTGLTFKQIADFCGIHELEVKGIADGEVGAGIMSVDPVNSGQLDKDEISRCVENPKLALKLKVSSSYSAPNKKGAKYTPIAMRQDKPDAIYWLIKNFPTIKDSDIIKLIGTTKTTVAAIKDRTHWNMANIRQRDPVLLGICSQVDLDRVTSKLNLEADPADE
;
A
#
# COMPACT_ATOMS: atom_id res chain seq x y z
N MET A 1 -34.48 -2.52 21.90
CA MET A 1 -34.27 -3.56 20.88
C MET A 1 -33.82 -2.89 19.59
N SER A 2 -32.52 -2.94 19.25
CA SER A 2 -32.02 -2.34 18.00
C SER A 2 -32.16 -3.36 16.87
N ASN A 3 -33.13 -3.13 15.98
CA ASN A 3 -33.23 -3.79 14.68
C ASN A 3 -31.94 -3.51 13.90
N LYS A 4 -30.96 -4.42 13.97
CA LYS A 4 -29.85 -4.45 13.02
C LYS A 4 -30.45 -4.87 11.69
N SER A 5 -30.62 -3.92 10.77
CA SER A 5 -30.93 -4.23 9.38
C SER A 5 -29.97 -5.31 8.90
N ASN A 6 -30.49 -6.51 8.63
CA ASN A 6 -29.74 -7.66 8.15
C ASN A 6 -29.39 -7.45 6.66
N LYS A 7 -28.60 -6.41 6.37
CA LYS A 7 -28.09 -6.17 5.02
C LYS A 7 -27.01 -7.21 4.75
N PRO A 8 -27.09 -7.96 3.64
CA PRO A 8 -26.02 -8.87 3.26
C PRO A 8 -24.72 -8.08 3.11
N GLN A 9 -23.67 -8.54 3.78
CA GLN A 9 -22.38 -7.86 3.83
C GLN A 9 -21.46 -8.49 2.80
N TYR A 10 -21.19 -7.75 1.73
CA TYR A 10 -20.34 -8.16 0.62
C TYR A 10 -18.89 -7.70 0.82
N PRO A 11 -17.91 -8.35 0.19
CA PRO A 11 -16.52 -7.89 0.18
C PRO A 11 -16.39 -6.51 -0.47
N LEU A 12 -15.35 -5.76 -0.08
CA LEU A 12 -15.09 -4.38 -0.51
C LEU A 12 -14.92 -4.25 -2.04
N MET A 13 -14.37 -5.27 -2.70
CA MET A 13 -14.16 -5.29 -4.15
C MET A 13 -14.75 -6.57 -4.77
N PRO A 14 -16.09 -6.68 -4.89
CA PRO A 14 -16.77 -7.92 -5.27
C PRO A 14 -16.22 -8.61 -6.52
N LYS A 15 -16.02 -7.87 -7.61
CA LYS A 15 -15.54 -8.44 -8.88
C LYS A 15 -14.09 -8.90 -8.79
N ALA A 16 -13.21 -8.10 -8.19
CA ALA A 16 -11.80 -8.45 -8.01
C ALA A 16 -11.60 -9.64 -7.06
N THR A 17 -12.42 -9.72 -6.01
CA THR A 17 -12.46 -10.87 -5.10
C THR A 17 -13.03 -12.12 -5.79
N ALA A 18 -14.05 -11.98 -6.64
CA ALA A 18 -14.56 -13.09 -7.44
C ALA A 18 -13.51 -13.66 -8.40
N VAL A 19 -12.75 -12.81 -9.11
CA VAL A 19 -11.61 -13.24 -9.97
C VAL A 19 -10.62 -14.06 -9.14
N TRP A 20 -10.21 -13.55 -7.97
CA TRP A 20 -9.27 -14.28 -7.12
C TRP A 20 -9.83 -15.62 -6.65
N LEU A 21 -11.09 -15.67 -6.19
CA LEU A 21 -11.71 -16.90 -5.71
C LEU A 21 -11.87 -17.95 -6.81
N VAL A 22 -12.24 -17.55 -8.03
CA VAL A 22 -12.35 -18.44 -9.19
C VAL A 22 -10.99 -19.04 -9.55
N GLU A 23 -9.91 -18.26 -9.49
CA GLU A 23 -8.56 -18.70 -9.86
C GLU A 23 -7.85 -19.51 -8.76
N ASN A 24 -8.12 -19.22 -7.49
CA ASN A 24 -7.31 -19.71 -6.36
C ASN A 24 -8.05 -20.70 -5.45
N THR A 25 -9.32 -21.01 -5.72
CA THR A 25 -10.12 -21.92 -4.88
C THR A 25 -10.95 -22.91 -5.70
N GLY A 26 -11.38 -24.01 -5.09
CA GLY A 26 -12.30 -24.99 -5.67
C GLY A 26 -13.77 -24.73 -5.34
N LEU A 27 -14.15 -23.48 -5.05
CA LEU A 27 -15.51 -23.11 -4.68
C LEU A 27 -16.46 -23.14 -5.90
N THR A 28 -17.73 -23.44 -5.66
CA THR A 28 -18.74 -23.39 -6.73
C THR A 28 -19.05 -21.95 -7.14
N PHE A 29 -19.46 -21.74 -8.40
CA PHE A 29 -19.85 -20.42 -8.89
C PHE A 29 -20.98 -19.80 -8.08
N LYS A 30 -21.93 -20.62 -7.61
CA LYS A 30 -22.99 -20.21 -6.68
C LYS A 30 -22.43 -19.67 -5.36
N GLN A 31 -21.47 -20.35 -4.73
CA GLN A 31 -20.88 -19.89 -3.47
C GLN A 31 -20.13 -18.55 -3.63
N ILE A 32 -19.41 -18.39 -4.74
CA ILE A 32 -18.69 -17.14 -5.06
C ILE A 32 -19.70 -16.02 -5.36
N ALA A 33 -20.75 -16.30 -6.12
CA ALA A 33 -21.84 -15.37 -6.42
C ALA A 33 -22.53 -14.87 -5.15
N ASP A 34 -22.91 -15.79 -4.27
CA ASP A 34 -23.56 -15.50 -2.99
C ASP A 34 -22.66 -14.66 -2.07
N PHE A 35 -21.34 -14.95 -2.05
CA PHE A 35 -20.37 -14.21 -1.24
C PHE A 35 -20.08 -12.81 -1.77
N CYS A 36 -19.90 -12.66 -3.08
CA CYS A 36 -19.59 -11.38 -3.72
C CYS A 36 -20.84 -10.53 -4.01
N GLY A 37 -22.04 -11.10 -3.95
CA GLY A 37 -23.27 -10.38 -4.29
C GLY A 37 -23.42 -10.09 -5.78
N ILE A 38 -22.85 -10.94 -6.63
CA ILE A 38 -22.95 -10.86 -8.09
C ILE A 38 -23.68 -12.08 -8.63
N HIS A 39 -24.21 -12.01 -9.85
CA HIS A 39 -24.93 -13.13 -10.43
C HIS A 39 -23.98 -14.28 -10.81
N GLU A 40 -24.43 -15.53 -10.71
CA GLU A 40 -23.63 -16.72 -11.06
C GLU A 40 -23.10 -16.67 -12.51
N LEU A 41 -23.88 -16.10 -13.44
CA LEU A 41 -23.46 -15.85 -14.82
C LEU A 41 -22.26 -14.90 -14.93
N GLU A 42 -22.16 -13.89 -14.05
CA GLU A 42 -20.98 -13.01 -14.02
C GLU A 42 -19.74 -13.77 -13.53
N VAL A 43 -19.90 -14.63 -12.53
CA VAL A 43 -18.81 -15.49 -12.03
C VAL A 43 -18.35 -16.46 -13.12
N LYS A 44 -19.30 -17.03 -13.87
CA LYS A 44 -18.99 -17.90 -15.00
C LYS A 44 -18.24 -17.14 -16.10
N GLY A 45 -18.70 -15.93 -16.45
CA GLY A 45 -17.99 -15.07 -17.40
C GLY A 45 -16.58 -14.70 -16.93
N ILE A 46 -16.35 -14.58 -15.61
CA ILE A 46 -15.01 -14.39 -15.03
C ILE A 46 -14.15 -15.65 -15.21
N ALA A 47 -14.70 -16.84 -14.97
CA ALA A 47 -14.01 -18.10 -15.18
C ALA A 47 -13.67 -18.35 -16.66
N ASP A 48 -14.57 -17.95 -17.57
CA ASP A 48 -14.37 -18.05 -19.01
C ASP A 48 -13.43 -16.96 -19.56
N GLY A 49 -13.04 -15.98 -18.73
CA GLY A 49 -12.16 -14.87 -19.10
C GLY A 49 -12.83 -13.76 -19.94
N GLU A 50 -14.15 -13.84 -20.15
CA GLU A 50 -14.95 -12.84 -20.88
C GLU A 50 -15.23 -11.59 -20.02
N VAL A 51 -15.44 -11.79 -18.72
CA VAL A 51 -15.78 -10.74 -17.75
C VAL A 51 -14.59 -10.53 -16.81
N GLY A 52 -14.08 -9.30 -16.75
CA GLY A 52 -12.99 -8.97 -15.82
C GLY A 52 -11.58 -9.00 -16.42
N ALA A 53 -11.45 -9.10 -17.74
CA ALA A 53 -10.21 -8.79 -18.44
C ALA A 53 -9.73 -7.37 -18.04
N GLY A 54 -8.57 -7.29 -17.38
CA GLY A 54 -8.00 -6.05 -16.86
C GLY A 54 -8.38 -5.68 -15.41
N ILE A 55 -9.21 -6.48 -14.73
CA ILE A 55 -9.45 -6.32 -13.29
C ILE A 55 -8.30 -6.96 -12.53
N MET A 56 -7.61 -6.17 -11.69
CA MET A 56 -6.58 -6.70 -10.80
C MET A 56 -7.24 -7.52 -9.68
N SER A 57 -6.96 -8.82 -9.63
CA SER A 57 -7.51 -9.71 -8.60
C SER A 57 -7.03 -9.29 -7.20
N VAL A 58 -7.91 -9.44 -6.20
CA VAL A 58 -7.62 -9.04 -4.82
C VAL A 58 -7.90 -10.22 -3.90
N ASP A 59 -6.84 -10.65 -3.20
CA ASP A 59 -6.88 -11.74 -2.24
C ASP A 59 -7.74 -11.38 -1.01
N PRO A 60 -8.91 -12.03 -0.80
CA PRO A 60 -9.77 -11.81 0.34
C PRO A 60 -9.16 -12.32 1.66
N VAL A 61 -8.23 -13.28 1.61
CA VAL A 61 -7.53 -13.82 2.78
C VAL A 61 -6.45 -12.87 3.26
N ASN A 62 -5.62 -12.37 2.34
CA ASN A 62 -4.58 -11.39 2.68
C ASN A 62 -5.18 -10.03 3.08
N SER A 63 -6.29 -9.63 2.48
CA SER A 63 -7.06 -8.47 2.95
C SER A 63 -7.83 -8.74 4.25
N GLY A 64 -7.82 -9.98 4.76
CA GLY A 64 -8.46 -10.45 5.98
C GLY A 64 -9.99 -10.56 5.93
N GLN A 65 -10.61 -10.28 4.79
CA GLN A 65 -12.06 -10.38 4.62
C GLN A 65 -12.58 -11.83 4.72
N LEU A 66 -11.70 -12.82 4.52
CA LEU A 66 -12.04 -14.25 4.55
C LEU A 66 -10.93 -15.05 5.24
N ASP A 67 -11.30 -16.08 6.02
CA ASP A 67 -10.31 -17.00 6.60
C ASP A 67 -10.09 -18.20 5.68
N LYS A 68 -8.85 -18.71 5.66
CA LYS A 68 -8.49 -19.89 4.85
C LYS A 68 -9.28 -21.13 5.28
N ASP A 69 -9.55 -21.26 6.58
CA ASP A 69 -10.35 -22.35 7.15
C ASP A 69 -11.80 -22.31 6.66
N GLU A 70 -12.38 -21.12 6.46
CA GLU A 70 -13.74 -20.95 5.93
C GLU A 70 -13.80 -21.37 4.46
N ILE A 71 -12.76 -21.06 3.66
CA ILE A 71 -12.66 -21.54 2.28
C ILE A 71 -12.62 -23.08 2.27
N SER A 72 -11.76 -23.70 3.06
CA SER A 72 -11.65 -25.17 3.13
C SER A 72 -12.97 -25.83 3.51
N ARG A 73 -13.68 -25.30 4.53
CA ARG A 73 -15.00 -25.77 4.96
C ARG A 73 -16.04 -25.71 3.82
N CYS A 74 -16.05 -24.64 3.04
CA CYS A 74 -16.98 -24.45 1.93
C CYS A 74 -16.60 -25.23 0.68
N VAL A 75 -15.31 -25.51 0.46
CA VAL A 75 -14.84 -26.40 -0.62
C VAL A 75 -15.30 -27.83 -0.38
N GLU A 76 -15.26 -28.32 0.86
CA GLU A 76 -15.75 -29.65 1.22
C GLU A 76 -17.28 -29.78 1.12
N ASN A 77 -18.02 -28.67 1.27
CA ASN A 77 -19.48 -28.67 1.29
C ASN A 77 -20.08 -27.58 0.39
N PRO A 78 -20.45 -27.93 -0.86
CA PRO A 78 -21.02 -26.99 -1.84
C PRO A 78 -22.32 -26.29 -1.41
N LYS A 79 -23.01 -26.82 -0.39
CA LYS A 79 -24.25 -26.26 0.16
C LYS A 79 -24.02 -25.14 1.17
N LEU A 80 -22.78 -24.95 1.65
CA LEU A 80 -22.45 -23.94 2.63
C LEU A 80 -22.10 -22.62 1.95
N ALA A 81 -22.64 -21.52 2.47
CA ALA A 81 -22.30 -20.17 2.04
C ALA A 81 -21.12 -19.64 2.85
N LEU A 82 -20.17 -18.98 2.16
CA LEU A 82 -19.03 -18.31 2.77
C LEU A 82 -19.50 -17.15 3.64
N LYS A 83 -18.88 -16.99 4.79
CA LYS A 83 -19.15 -15.86 5.68
C LYS A 83 -18.01 -14.86 5.66
N LEU A 84 -18.36 -13.60 5.39
CA LEU A 84 -17.42 -12.49 5.48
C LEU A 84 -16.97 -12.32 6.94
N LYS A 85 -15.67 -12.22 7.17
CA LYS A 85 -15.13 -11.90 8.48
C LYS A 85 -15.43 -10.43 8.78
N VAL A 86 -16.42 -10.19 9.64
CA VAL A 86 -16.82 -8.84 10.07
C VAL A 86 -15.78 -8.31 11.07
N SER A 87 -14.58 -7.96 10.60
CA SER A 87 -13.68 -7.13 11.40
C SER A 87 -13.97 -5.66 11.10
N SER A 88 -14.24 -4.89 12.15
CA SER A 88 -14.42 -3.43 12.13
C SER A 88 -13.13 -2.66 11.79
N SER A 89 -12.04 -3.35 11.41
CA SER A 89 -10.70 -2.79 11.31
C SER A 89 -10.07 -2.92 9.92
N TYR A 90 -10.85 -3.30 8.89
CA TYR A 90 -10.34 -3.35 7.52
C TYR A 90 -10.21 -1.95 6.92
N SER A 91 -9.15 -1.24 7.31
CA SER A 91 -8.54 -0.24 6.44
C SER A 91 -7.90 -1.02 5.29
N ALA A 92 -8.29 -0.73 4.04
CA ALA A 92 -7.43 -1.05 2.91
C ALA A 92 -5.98 -0.71 3.29
N PRO A 93 -4.97 -1.55 2.95
CA PRO A 93 -3.60 -1.13 3.15
C PRO A 93 -3.47 0.21 2.42
N ASN A 94 -3.37 1.28 3.19
CA ASN A 94 -3.05 2.59 2.67
C ASN A 94 -1.65 2.42 2.11
N LYS A 95 -1.54 1.97 0.85
CA LYS A 95 -0.38 2.26 0.03
C LYS A 95 -0.37 3.77 0.04
N LYS A 96 0.36 4.35 0.99
CA LYS A 96 0.62 5.78 1.06
C LYS A 96 1.22 6.08 -0.30
N GLY A 97 0.39 6.55 -1.23
CA GLY A 97 0.84 6.96 -2.55
C GLY A 97 1.96 7.96 -2.35
N ALA A 98 2.92 7.98 -3.27
CA ALA A 98 3.99 8.97 -3.22
C ALA A 98 3.34 10.35 -3.00
N LYS A 99 3.60 10.97 -1.84
CA LYS A 99 3.00 12.26 -1.49
C LYS A 99 3.36 13.23 -2.61
N TYR A 100 2.37 13.73 -3.34
CA TYR A 100 2.60 14.70 -4.40
C TYR A 100 3.27 15.93 -3.78
N THR A 101 4.51 16.22 -4.18
CA THR A 101 5.17 17.46 -3.74
C THR A 101 4.72 18.61 -4.63
N PRO A 102 4.08 19.65 -4.08
CA PRO A 102 3.65 20.82 -4.85
C PRO A 102 4.80 21.45 -5.64
N ILE A 103 4.50 22.01 -6.81
CA ILE A 103 5.50 22.62 -7.71
C ILE A 103 6.35 23.70 -7.01
N ALA A 104 5.72 24.50 -6.15
CA ALA A 104 6.37 25.57 -5.40
C ALA A 104 7.52 25.06 -4.52
N MET A 105 7.36 23.86 -3.95
CA MET A 105 8.33 23.26 -3.03
C MET A 105 9.41 22.47 -3.77
N ARG A 106 9.35 22.38 -5.10
CA ARG A 106 10.37 21.64 -5.89
C ARG A 106 11.71 22.37 -5.93
N GLN A 107 11.70 23.70 -5.87
CA GLN A 107 12.92 24.50 -5.83
C GLN A 107 13.67 24.36 -4.50
N ASP A 108 12.97 24.04 -3.42
CA ASP A 108 13.55 23.83 -2.09
C ASP A 108 14.05 22.38 -1.86
N LYS A 109 13.75 21.44 -2.77
CA LYS A 109 14.20 20.04 -2.65
C LYS A 109 15.73 19.88 -2.60
N PRO A 110 16.52 20.57 -3.44
CA PRO A 110 17.98 20.50 -3.39
C PRO A 110 18.55 20.95 -2.03
N ASP A 111 17.98 22.00 -1.44
CA ASP A 111 18.35 22.53 -0.13
C ASP A 111 18.09 21.51 0.99
N ALA A 112 16.92 20.87 0.95
CA ALA A 112 16.54 19.80 1.86
C ALA A 112 17.42 18.55 1.73
N ILE A 113 17.74 18.12 0.50
CA ILE A 113 18.66 17.00 0.26
C ILE A 113 20.05 17.30 0.85
N TYR A 114 20.55 18.51 0.59
CA TYR A 114 21.85 18.93 1.10
C TYR A 114 21.88 18.95 2.63
N TRP A 115 20.81 19.41 3.28
CA TRP A 115 20.68 19.35 4.74
C TRP A 115 20.68 17.92 5.27
N LEU A 116 19.97 16.99 4.63
CA LEU A 116 19.95 15.59 5.06
C LEU A 116 21.34 14.95 4.98
N ILE A 117 22.05 15.15 3.87
CA ILE A 117 23.41 14.58 3.69
C ILE A 117 24.39 15.16 4.72
N LYS A 118 24.26 16.45 5.05
CA LYS A 118 25.14 17.12 6.01
C LYS A 118 24.88 16.71 7.46
N ASN A 119 23.62 16.56 7.86
CA ASN A 119 23.28 16.19 9.24
C ASN A 119 23.34 14.66 9.46
N PHE A 120 23.04 13.87 8.44
CA PHE A 120 22.98 12.41 8.50
C PHE A 120 23.87 11.79 7.40
N PRO A 121 25.19 11.71 7.58
CA PRO A 121 26.10 11.24 6.53
C PRO A 121 25.89 9.77 6.14
N THR A 122 25.33 8.95 7.04
CA THR A 122 25.02 7.52 6.83
C THR A 122 23.65 7.28 6.17
N ILE A 123 22.91 8.35 5.83
CA ILE A 123 21.57 8.21 5.25
C ILE A 123 21.61 7.54 3.86
N LYS A 124 20.72 6.56 3.67
CA LYS A 124 20.55 5.86 2.40
C LYS A 124 19.82 6.73 1.38
N ASP A 125 20.25 6.67 0.12
CA ASP A 125 19.61 7.40 -0.99
C ASP A 125 18.13 7.05 -1.14
N SER A 126 17.79 5.78 -0.92
CA SER A 126 16.41 5.28 -0.99
C SER A 126 15.50 5.93 0.05
N ASP A 127 16.03 6.28 1.23
CA ASP A 127 15.28 6.94 2.28
C ASP A 127 15.14 8.45 1.97
N ILE A 128 16.18 9.12 1.43
CA ILE A 128 16.08 10.50 0.93
C ILE A 128 15.03 10.62 -0.18
N ILE A 129 15.06 9.71 -1.16
CA ILE A 129 14.13 9.68 -2.30
C ILE A 129 12.68 9.62 -1.82
N LYS A 130 12.40 8.74 -0.85
CA LYS A 130 11.05 8.55 -0.29
C LYS A 130 10.61 9.73 0.58
N LEU A 131 11.53 10.29 1.38
CA LEU A 131 11.22 11.37 2.32
C LEU A 131 10.94 12.70 1.59
N ILE A 132 11.74 13.03 0.58
CA ILE A 132 11.66 14.31 -0.16
C ILE A 132 10.78 14.21 -1.41
N GLY A 133 10.58 13.00 -1.95
CA GLY A 133 9.87 12.79 -3.21
C GLY A 133 10.68 13.30 -4.41
N THR A 134 11.95 12.94 -4.48
CA THR A 134 12.89 13.33 -5.55
C THR A 134 13.41 12.11 -6.32
N THR A 135 14.20 12.30 -7.37
CA THR A 135 14.80 11.19 -8.13
C THR A 135 16.19 10.83 -7.64
N LYS A 136 16.62 9.59 -7.90
CA LYS A 136 17.99 9.13 -7.61
C LYS A 136 19.05 10.01 -8.27
N THR A 137 18.79 10.47 -9.49
CA THR A 137 19.69 11.35 -10.24
C THR A 137 19.90 12.68 -9.54
N THR A 138 18.86 13.28 -8.96
CA THR A 138 18.98 14.53 -8.21
C THR A 138 19.76 14.32 -6.92
N VAL A 139 19.52 13.23 -6.17
CA VAL A 139 20.30 12.95 -4.94
C VAL A 139 21.78 12.79 -5.24
N ALA A 140 22.13 12.01 -6.28
CA ALA A 140 23.51 11.83 -6.72
C ALA A 140 24.16 13.16 -7.14
N ALA A 141 23.48 13.96 -7.94
CA ALA A 141 24.00 15.26 -8.38
C ALA A 141 24.31 16.23 -7.21
N ILE A 142 23.55 16.15 -6.11
CA ILE A 142 23.80 16.95 -4.91
C ILE A 142 24.96 16.39 -4.09
N LYS A 143 25.06 15.06 -3.97
CA LYS A 143 26.20 14.39 -3.30
C LYS A 143 27.52 14.70 -4.02
N ASP A 144 27.51 14.57 -5.34
CA ASP A 144 28.68 14.78 -6.20
C ASP A 144 28.96 16.26 -6.49
N ARG A 145 28.09 17.16 -6.00
CA ARG A 145 28.16 18.61 -6.23
C ARG A 145 28.10 19.02 -7.71
N THR A 146 27.49 18.19 -8.55
CA THR A 146 27.34 18.40 -10.00
C THR A 146 25.97 18.98 -10.39
N HIS A 147 25.11 19.27 -9.41
CA HIS A 147 23.83 19.91 -9.67
C HIS A 147 24.02 21.33 -10.25
N TRP A 148 23.29 21.67 -11.31
CA TRP A 148 23.45 22.95 -12.02
C TRP A 148 23.35 24.20 -11.11
N ASN A 149 22.55 24.13 -10.04
CA ASN A 149 22.36 25.22 -9.10
C ASN A 149 23.19 25.12 -7.82
N MET A 150 24.26 24.29 -7.79
CA MET A 150 24.99 23.98 -6.55
C MET A 150 25.48 25.21 -5.77
N ALA A 151 25.84 26.28 -6.48
CA ALA A 151 26.32 27.53 -5.87
C ALA A 151 25.28 28.23 -4.97
N ASN A 152 23.99 28.04 -5.25
CA ASN A 152 22.91 28.71 -4.51
C ASN A 152 22.25 27.81 -3.46
N ILE A 153 22.65 26.54 -3.38
CA ILE A 153 22.03 25.57 -2.46
C ILE A 153 22.43 25.88 -1.03
N ARG A 154 21.43 25.92 -0.15
CA ARG A 154 21.62 26.18 1.28
C ARG A 154 21.12 25.01 2.11
N GLN A 155 21.80 24.76 3.22
CA GLN A 155 21.36 23.76 4.18
C GLN A 155 20.08 24.24 4.87
N ARG A 156 18.92 23.71 4.46
CA ARG A 156 17.62 24.02 5.06
C ARG A 156 16.88 22.75 5.48
N ASP A 157 16.25 22.81 6.65
CA ASP A 157 15.55 21.67 7.22
C ASP A 157 14.29 21.32 6.39
N PRO A 158 14.12 20.06 5.95
CA PRO A 158 12.97 19.64 5.17
C PRO A 158 11.62 19.75 5.89
N VAL A 159 11.60 19.69 7.23
CA VAL A 159 10.38 19.87 8.03
C VAL A 159 9.98 21.33 8.06
N LEU A 160 10.93 22.25 8.25
CA LEU A 160 10.67 23.70 8.22
C LEU A 160 10.25 24.18 6.83
N LEU A 161 10.78 23.55 5.78
CA LEU A 161 10.34 23.77 4.41
C LEU A 161 8.96 23.17 4.11
N GLY A 162 8.38 22.39 5.03
CA GLY A 162 7.09 21.71 4.85
C GLY A 162 7.10 20.53 3.88
N ILE A 163 8.28 20.06 3.48
CA ILE A 163 8.44 18.96 2.50
C ILE A 163 8.10 17.62 3.13
N CYS A 164 8.51 17.41 4.39
CA CYS A 164 8.15 16.24 5.18
C CYS A 164 7.60 16.62 6.55
N SER A 165 6.97 15.67 7.22
CA SER A 165 6.54 15.86 8.62
C SER A 165 7.65 15.45 9.58
N GLN A 166 7.63 16.01 10.79
CA GLN A 166 8.57 15.62 11.86
C GLN A 166 8.56 14.11 12.09
N VAL A 167 7.36 13.50 12.11
CA VAL A 167 7.18 12.05 12.27
C VAL A 167 7.85 11.24 11.16
N ASP A 168 7.83 11.74 9.92
CA ASP A 168 8.49 11.06 8.80
C ASP A 168 10.02 11.17 8.90
N LEU A 169 10.54 12.32 9.35
CA LEU A 169 11.97 12.52 9.58
C LEU A 169 12.48 11.63 10.72
N ASP A 170 11.80 11.65 11.87
CA ASP A 170 12.16 10.85 13.05
C ASP A 170 12.18 9.35 12.73
N ARG A 171 11.28 8.87 11.87
CA ARG A 171 11.26 7.48 11.41
C ARG A 171 12.52 7.11 10.64
N VAL A 172 13.02 7.99 9.79
CA VAL A 172 14.25 7.78 9.03
C VAL A 172 15.45 7.82 9.98
N THR A 173 15.51 8.82 10.86
CA THR A 173 16.60 8.96 11.84
C THR A 173 16.65 7.77 12.82
N SER A 174 15.51 7.29 13.32
CA SER A 174 15.45 6.12 14.20
C SER A 174 15.99 4.87 13.52
N LYS A 175 15.68 4.68 12.23
CA LYS A 175 16.22 3.57 11.43
C LYS A 175 17.74 3.67 11.28
N LEU A 176 18.27 4.88 11.09
CA LEU A 176 19.73 5.08 11.02
C LEU A 176 20.41 4.77 12.36
N ASN A 177 19.80 5.14 13.48
CA ASN A 177 20.34 4.82 14.80
C ASN A 177 20.31 3.32 15.09
N LEU A 178 19.25 2.61 14.71
CA LEU A 178 19.19 1.14 14.82
C LEU A 178 20.24 0.44 13.94
N GLU A 179 20.57 1.00 12.78
CA GLU A 179 21.61 0.46 11.90
C GLU A 179 23.03 0.82 12.38
N ALA A 180 23.17 1.79 13.29
CA ALA A 180 24.44 2.23 13.86
C ALA A 180 24.84 1.51 15.16
N ASP A 181 23.90 0.82 15.82
CA ASP A 181 24.17 -0.14 16.89
C ASP A 181 24.13 -1.57 16.32
N PRO A 182 25.21 -2.09 15.72
CA PRO A 182 25.39 -3.53 15.69
C PRO A 182 25.56 -3.96 17.16
N ALA A 183 24.71 -4.87 17.61
CA ALA A 183 24.94 -5.60 18.85
C ALA A 183 26.32 -6.26 18.76
N ASP A 184 27.31 -5.66 19.42
CA ASP A 184 28.53 -6.34 19.82
C ASP A 184 28.15 -7.32 20.93
N GLU A 185 27.88 -8.57 20.55
CA GLU A 185 28.05 -9.76 21.38
C GLU A 185 28.89 -10.79 20.62
#